data_AF-A0A381EK94-F1
#
_entry.id   AF-A0A381EK94-F1
#
_cell.length_a   1.000
_cell.length_b   1.000
_cell.length_c   1.000
_cell.angle_alpha   90.00
_cell.angle_beta   90.00
_cell.angle_gamma   90.00
#
_symmetry.space_group_name_H-M   'P 1'
#
loop_
_entity.id
_entity.type
_entity.pdbx_description
1 polymer ?
#
loop_
_entity_poly.entity_id
_entity_poly.type
_entity_poly.pdbx_seq_one_letter_code
_entity_poly.pdbx_strand_id
1 'polypeptide(L)'
;MEDKDLELGLDLNNSKSLTLAPLIELSKIYNAYIIANSIEKSKNKLYDTAYILSKKGVLGKYRKIYLYDNEKKGLIKAKNILFLS
;
A
#
# COMPACT_ATOMS: atom_id res chain seq x y z
N MET A 1 15.88 -1.37 -10.57
CA MET A 1 15.13 -1.39 -9.29
C MET A 1 16.11 -0.93 -8.24
N GLU A 2 15.79 0.09 -7.47
CA GLU A 2 16.70 0.51 -6.41
C GLU A 2 16.57 -0.49 -5.26
N ASP A 3 17.68 -0.96 -4.69
CA ASP A 3 17.66 -1.97 -3.63
C ASP A 3 16.83 -1.52 -2.41
N LYS A 4 16.71 -0.20 -2.22
CA LYS A 4 15.89 0.43 -1.17
C LYS A 4 14.38 0.20 -1.36
N ASP A 5 13.88 0.06 -2.59
CA ASP A 5 12.45 -0.16 -2.83
C ASP A 5 11.99 -1.53 -2.30
N LEU A 6 12.90 -2.52 -2.30
CA LEU A 6 12.64 -3.86 -1.75
C LEU A 6 12.63 -3.86 -0.22
N GLU A 7 13.43 -3.01 0.39
CA GLU A 7 13.55 -2.85 1.84
C GLU A 7 12.35 -2.08 2.40
N LEU A 8 11.96 -0.99 1.73
CA LEU A 8 10.88 -0.10 2.15
C LEU A 8 9.49 -0.57 1.72
N GLY A 9 9.40 -1.60 0.88
CA GLY A 9 8.15 -2.16 0.40
C GLY A 9 7.28 -2.73 1.54
N LEU A 10 6.04 -2.25 1.61
CA LEU A 10 5.10 -2.55 2.68
C LEU A 10 4.26 -3.79 2.37
N ASP A 11 4.23 -4.76 3.29
CA ASP A 11 3.19 -5.80 3.27
C ASP A 11 1.93 -5.27 3.97
N LEU A 12 0.89 -5.00 3.17
CA LEU A 12 -0.37 -4.45 3.66
C LEU A 12 -1.16 -5.40 4.58
N ASN A 13 -0.78 -6.69 4.65
CA ASN A 13 -1.39 -7.64 5.58
C ASN A 13 -0.66 -7.69 6.94
N ASN A 14 0.50 -7.06 7.05
CA ASN A 14 1.27 -7.00 8.29
C ASN A 14 0.87 -5.78 9.11
N SER A 15 -0.17 -5.92 9.95
CA SER A 15 -0.64 -4.85 10.84
C SER A 15 0.39 -4.40 11.90
N LYS A 16 1.48 -5.15 12.09
CA LYS A 16 2.60 -4.82 12.98
C LYS A 16 3.73 -4.09 12.26
N SER A 17 3.56 -3.71 10.99
CA SER A 17 4.60 -2.95 10.29
C SER A 17 4.84 -1.60 10.95
N LEU A 18 6.09 -1.12 10.89
CA LEU A 18 6.51 0.17 11.43
C LEU A 18 5.75 1.35 10.81
N THR A 19 5.17 1.17 9.63
CA THR A 19 4.37 2.21 8.94
C THR A 19 2.88 2.04 9.19
N LEU A 20 2.35 0.81 9.14
CA LEU A 20 0.91 0.57 9.27
C LEU A 20 0.41 0.72 10.69
N ALA A 21 1.17 0.26 11.69
CA ALA A 21 0.72 0.32 13.07
C ALA A 21 0.46 1.77 13.53
N PRO A 22 1.37 2.74 13.29
CA PRO A 22 1.11 4.15 13.61
C PRO A 22 -0.07 4.75 12.83
N LEU A 23 -0.26 4.38 11.55
CA LEU A 23 -1.41 4.86 10.76
C LEU A 23 -2.74 4.33 11.31
N ILE A 24 -2.78 3.07 11.74
CA ILE A 24 -3.96 2.48 12.39
C ILE A 24 -4.21 3.17 13.73
N GLU A 25 -3.18 3.46 14.51
CA GLU A 25 -3.31 4.21 15.76
C GLU A 25 -3.83 5.64 15.52
N LEU A 26 -3.29 6.33 14.53
CA LEU A 26 -3.76 7.65 14.11
C LEU A 26 -5.25 7.62 13.75
N SER A 27 -5.70 6.61 13.00
CA SER A 27 -7.11 6.44 12.65
C SER A 27 -8.02 6.21 13.86
N LYS A 28 -7.51 5.63 14.96
CA LYS A 28 -8.23 5.47 16.24
C LYS A 28 -8.35 6.81 16.97
N ILE A 29 -7.24 7.54 17.09
CA ILE A 29 -7.17 8.83 17.79
C ILE A 29 -8.17 9.82 17.18
N TYR A 30 -8.20 9.92 15.85
CA TYR A 30 -9.06 10.86 15.13
C TYR A 30 -10.42 10.30 14.74
N ASN A 31 -10.71 9.02 15.06
CA ASN A 31 -11.90 8.29 14.62
C ASN A 31 -12.20 8.52 13.12
N ALA A 32 -11.18 8.35 12.29
CA ALA A 32 -11.20 8.71 10.88
C ALA A 32 -10.85 7.51 9.97
N TYR A 33 -11.20 7.64 8.70
CA TYR A 33 -10.63 6.83 7.64
C TYR A 33 -9.43 7.58 7.05
N ILE A 34 -8.34 6.86 6.77
CA ILE A 34 -7.14 7.44 6.14
C ILE A 34 -6.97 6.77 4.79
N ILE A 35 -6.69 7.59 3.77
CA ILE A 35 -6.26 7.12 2.46
C ILE A 35 -4.77 7.43 2.37
N ALA A 36 -3.95 6.40 2.16
CA ALA A 36 -2.51 6.51 2.05
C ALA A 36 -2.03 5.79 0.78
N ASN A 37 -0.85 6.18 0.30
CA ASN A 37 -0.22 5.56 -0.85
C ASN A 37 1.20 5.10 -0.48
N SER A 38 1.57 3.89 -0.86
CA SER A 38 2.89 3.33 -0.54
C SER A 38 3.31 2.30 -1.58
N ILE A 39 4.61 1.98 -1.61
CA ILE A 39 5.10 0.82 -2.36
C ILE A 39 4.63 -0.45 -1.64
N GLU A 40 3.74 -1.21 -2.24
CA GLU A 40 3.30 -2.50 -1.71
C GLU A 40 4.24 -3.61 -2.15
N LYS A 41 4.77 -4.36 -1.18
CA LYS A 41 5.48 -5.61 -1.42
C LYS A 41 4.53 -6.78 -1.26
N SER A 42 4.33 -7.51 -2.35
CA SER A 42 3.48 -8.70 -2.36
C SER A 42 4.23 -9.83 -3.07
N LYS A 43 4.66 -10.82 -2.28
CA LYS A 43 5.64 -11.84 -2.72
C LYS A 43 6.93 -11.14 -3.18
N ASN A 44 7.41 -11.42 -4.38
CA ASN A 44 8.61 -10.79 -4.97
C ASN A 44 8.25 -9.67 -5.98
N LYS A 45 7.13 -8.98 -5.76
CA LYS A 45 6.61 -7.96 -6.67
C LYS A 45 6.31 -6.69 -5.91
N LEU A 46 6.65 -5.56 -6.52
CA LEU A 46 6.37 -4.23 -6.01
C LEU A 46 5.27 -3.55 -6.83
N TYR A 47 4.39 -2.81 -6.15
CA TYR A 47 3.27 -2.09 -6.77
C TYR A 47 3.17 -0.69 -6.15
N ASP A 48 2.76 0.30 -6.94
CA ASP A 48 2.25 1.56 -6.40
C ASP A 48 0.81 1.32 -5.94
N THR A 49 0.56 1.38 -4.63
CA THR A 49 -0.72 0.99 -4.04
C THR A 49 -1.28 2.08 -3.12
N ALA A 50 -2.46 2.56 -3.49
CA ALA A 50 -3.32 3.36 -2.62
C ALA A 50 -4.17 2.41 -1.76
N TYR A 51 -4.35 2.72 -0.49
CA TYR A 51 -5.16 1.91 0.42
C TYR A 51 -5.93 2.78 1.40
N ILE A 52 -7.10 2.27 1.80
CA ILE A 52 -7.94 2.88 2.82
C ILE A 52 -7.80 2.07 4.11
N LEU A 53 -7.62 2.79 5.21
CA LEU A 53 -7.47 2.22 6.54
C LEU A 53 -8.43 2.86 7.54
N SER A 54 -8.81 2.07 8.53
CA SER A 54 -9.66 2.47 9.64
C SER A 54 -9.06 1.99 10.95
N LYS A 55 -9.73 2.29 12.06
CA LYS A 55 -9.37 1.78 13.40
C LYS A 55 -9.22 0.25 13.50
N LYS A 56 -9.79 -0.51 12.55
CA LYS A 56 -9.70 -1.98 12.46
C LYS A 56 -8.54 -2.48 11.59
N GLY A 57 -7.87 -1.60 10.84
CA GLY A 57 -6.85 -1.96 9.85
C GLY A 57 -7.21 -1.53 8.43
N VAL A 58 -6.51 -2.10 7.46
CA VAL A 58 -6.72 -1.87 6.03
C VAL A 58 -8.06 -2.46 5.59
N LEU A 59 -8.92 -1.64 4.98
CA LEU A 59 -10.23 -2.07 4.49
C LEU A 59 -10.21 -2.43 3.01
N GLY A 60 -9.34 -1.80 2.25
CA GLY A 60 -9.26 -2.00 0.82
C GLY A 60 -7.99 -1.37 0.25
N LYS A 61 -7.63 -1.82 -0.95
CA LYS A 61 -6.44 -1.34 -1.67
C LYS A 61 -6.67 -1.32 -3.17
N TYR A 62 -6.00 -0.39 -3.82
CA TYR A 62 -5.99 -0.19 -5.26
C TYR A 62 -4.53 -0.10 -5.73
N ARG A 63 -4.14 -0.99 -6.63
CA ARG A 63 -2.83 -0.96 -7.30
C ARG A 63 -2.94 -0.14 -8.58
N LYS A 64 -1.99 0.76 -8.81
CA LYS A 64 -1.97 1.64 -9.99
C LYS A 64 -1.87 0.84 -11.29
N ILE A 65 -2.75 1.15 -12.24
CA ILE A 65 -2.79 0.51 -13.57
C ILE A 65 -1.86 1.21 -14.55
N TYR A 66 -1.82 2.54 -14.50
CA TYR A 66 -1.01 3.35 -15.40
C TYR A 66 0.22 3.88 -14.65
N LEU A 67 1.34 3.19 -14.83
CA LEU A 67 2.62 3.60 -14.26
C LEU A 67 3.24 4.74 -15.09
N TYR A 68 3.78 5.72 -14.38
CA TYR A 68 4.49 6.85 -14.95
C TYR A 68 5.95 6.47 -15.24
N ASP A 69 6.40 6.73 -16.46
CA ASP A 69 7.77 6.59 -16.97
C ASP A 69 8.72 5.69 -16.15
N ASN A 70 9.47 6.28 -15.21
CA ASN A 70 10.49 5.59 -14.42
C ASN A 70 9.97 4.52 -13.45
N GLU A 71 8.70 4.56 -13.05
CA GLU A 71 8.08 3.53 -12.20
C GLU A 71 8.10 2.15 -12.88
N LYS A 72 8.04 2.12 -14.21
CA LYS A 72 8.04 0.87 -15.01
C LYS A 72 9.33 0.05 -14.86
N LYS A 73 10.41 0.64 -14.32
CA LYS A 73 11.69 -0.03 -14.08
C LYS A 73 11.70 -0.92 -12.84
N GLY A 74 10.72 -0.77 -11.94
CA GLY A 74 10.69 -1.50 -10.66
C GLY A 74 9.30 -1.89 -10.16
N LEU A 75 8.26 -1.20 -10.59
CA LEU A 75 6.88 -1.46 -10.19
C LEU A 75 6.14 -2.23 -11.27
N ILE A 76 5.19 -3.05 -10.83
CA ILE A 76 4.32 -3.82 -11.68
C ILE A 76 2.95 -3.13 -11.74
N LYS A 77 2.44 -2.93 -12.95
CA LYS A 77 1.10 -2.39 -13.13
C LYS A 77 0.04 -3.40 -12.66
N ALA A 78 -1.04 -2.89 -12.09
CA ALA A 78 -2.22 -3.70 -11.85
C ALA A 78 -2.87 -4.13 -13.17
N LYS A 79 -3.55 -5.28 -13.14
CA LYS A 79 -4.28 -5.81 -14.30
C LYS A 79 -5.74 -5.36 -14.33
N ASN A 80 -6.37 -5.19 -13.16
CA ASN A 80 -7.79 -4.88 -13.02
C ASN A 80 -7.99 -3.89 -11.84
N ILE A 81 -9.08 -3.13 -11.89
CA ILE A 81 -9.62 -2.41 -10.72
C ILE A 81 -10.42 -3.44 -9.91
N LEU A 82 -9.90 -3.85 -8.75
CA LEU A 82 -10.63 -4.71 -7.82
C LEU A 82 -11.28 -3.83 -6.75
N PHE A 83 -12.59 -3.61 -6.86
CA PHE A 83 -13.37 -3.14 -5.72
C PHE A 83 -13.68 -4.37 -4.86
N LEU A 84 -13.20 -4.36 -3.61
CA LEU A 84 -13.62 -5.35 -2.63
C LEU A 84 -15.01 -4.93 -2.13
N SER A 85 -16.03 -5.70 -2.54
CA SER A 85 -17.41 -5.61 -2.03
C SER A 85 -17.54 -6.28 -0.68
#